data_AF-A0A6N9YIT4-F1
#
_entry.id   AF-A0A6N9YIT4-F1
#
_cell.length_a   1.000
_cell.length_b   1.000
_cell.length_c   1.000
_cell.angle_alpha   90.00
_cell.angle_beta   90.00
_cell.angle_gamma   90.00
#
_symmetry.space_group_name_H-M   'P 1'
#
loop_
_entity.id
_entity.type
_entity.pdbx_description
1 polymer ?
#
loop_
_entity_poly.entity_id
_entity_poly.type
_entity_poly.pdbx_seq_one_letter_code
_entity_poly.pdbx_strand_id
1 'polypeptide(L)'
;MKLHRLVAIGSAVSITGLLFVGLSPVAMADDVYRNGDYTVPKGRTIDGDLTVRNGNIRIYGEVDGNVRQIGKGWVFVAKSGEVDGNITESGSGGVRVAGKVDGNLSESGSGRVLINRSGEVDGNITERNAGYVRIWGEVDGNVRETGDGYLSIRATAEIDGNVREENRGNLYYYRGADVDGSIRESGPGSRINR
;
A
#
# COMPACT_ATOMS: atom_id res chain seq x y z
N MET A 1 24.92 -3.06 65.45
CA MET A 1 23.95 -3.82 66.25
C MET A 1 22.58 -3.15 66.20
N LYS A 2 21.66 -3.63 65.37
CA LYS A 2 20.39 -4.25 65.83
C LYS A 2 19.56 -4.64 64.60
N LEU A 3 18.96 -5.80 64.75
CA LEU A 3 18.45 -6.71 63.76
C LEU A 3 16.91 -6.67 63.80
N HIS A 4 16.30 -6.74 62.62
CA HIS A 4 14.97 -7.26 62.22
C HIS A 4 13.74 -7.06 63.12
N ARG A 5 12.61 -6.74 62.47
CA ARG A 5 11.41 -7.60 62.55
C ARG A 5 10.41 -7.33 61.42
N LEU A 6 10.43 -8.24 60.46
CA LEU A 6 9.38 -8.51 59.48
C LEU A 6 8.30 -9.36 60.17
N VAL A 7 7.03 -8.99 60.05
CA VAL A 7 5.89 -9.83 60.43
C VAL A 7 5.13 -10.18 59.16
N ALA A 8 4.96 -11.48 58.93
CA ALA A 8 4.15 -12.07 57.88
C ALA A 8 2.79 -12.55 58.45
N ILE A 9 1.96 -13.13 57.55
CA ILE A 9 0.67 -13.83 57.73
C ILE A 9 -0.53 -12.93 57.42
N GLY A 10 -1.47 -13.25 56.53
CA GLY A 10 -1.77 -14.40 55.66
C GLY A 10 -2.75 -13.89 54.58
N SER A 11 -3.35 -14.61 53.65
CA SER A 11 -3.55 -16.03 53.36
C SER A 11 -4.04 -16.07 51.90
N ALA A 12 -3.77 -17.17 51.19
CA ALA A 12 -4.13 -17.38 49.79
C ALA A 12 -5.65 -17.27 49.49
N VAL A 13 -6.00 -16.65 48.35
CA VAL A 13 -7.27 -16.88 47.64
C VAL A 13 -7.00 -16.99 46.14
N SER A 14 -7.14 -18.23 45.67
CA SER A 14 -7.54 -18.73 44.34
C SER A 14 -7.25 -17.94 43.05
N ILE A 15 -6.57 -18.63 42.14
CA ILE A 15 -6.52 -18.38 40.68
C ILE A 15 -7.95 -18.23 40.14
N THR A 16 -8.29 -17.07 39.60
CA THR A 16 -9.42 -16.92 38.67
C THR A 16 -9.07 -15.84 37.66
N GLY A 17 -8.92 -16.27 36.40
CA GLY A 17 -8.89 -15.38 35.23
C GLY A 17 -7.66 -14.49 35.13
N LEU A 18 -6.55 -15.02 34.59
CA LEU A 18 -5.60 -14.14 33.91
C LEU A 18 -6.34 -13.58 32.69
N LEU A 19 -6.92 -12.39 32.88
CA LEU A 19 -7.49 -11.55 31.84
C LEU A 19 -6.48 -11.53 30.68
N PHE A 20 -6.91 -11.93 29.49
CA PHE A 20 -6.15 -11.69 28.27
C PHE A 20 -5.87 -10.19 28.24
N VAL A 21 -4.65 -9.78 28.60
CA VAL A 21 -4.19 -8.43 28.35
C VAL A 21 -4.11 -8.37 26.85
N GLY A 22 -5.12 -7.75 26.22
CA GLY A 22 -5.07 -7.44 24.81
C GLY A 22 -3.74 -6.77 24.56
N LEU A 23 -2.87 -7.41 23.77
CA LEU A 23 -1.70 -6.78 23.22
C LEU A 23 -2.24 -5.62 22.39
N SER A 24 -2.33 -4.45 23.03
CA SER A 24 -2.68 -3.23 22.32
C SER A 24 -1.62 -3.06 21.25
N PRO A 25 -1.99 -2.78 19.98
CA PRO A 25 -1.01 -2.45 18.98
C PRO A 25 -0.14 -1.34 19.56
N VAL A 26 1.16 -1.62 19.66
CA VAL A 26 2.10 -0.62 20.15
C VAL A 26 2.23 0.39 19.02
N ALA A 27 1.47 1.47 19.12
CA ALA A 27 1.56 2.62 18.22
C ALA A 27 2.99 3.15 18.25
N MET A 28 3.55 3.37 17.06
CA MET A 28 4.79 4.11 16.87
C MET A 28 4.41 5.54 16.47
N ALA A 29 5.22 6.51 16.90
CA ALA A 29 5.04 7.97 16.80
C ALA A 29 4.28 8.52 15.56
N ASP A 30 3.64 9.68 15.75
CA ASP A 30 2.83 10.43 14.78
C ASP A 30 3.37 10.40 13.34
N ASP A 31 4.66 10.70 13.13
CA ASP A 31 5.29 10.55 11.81
C ASP A 31 6.58 9.71 11.91
N VAL A 32 6.75 8.79 10.97
CA VAL A 32 7.96 7.97 10.84
C VAL A 32 8.79 8.40 9.64
N TYR A 33 9.98 8.91 9.92
CA TYR A 33 10.98 9.21 8.89
C TYR A 33 12.18 8.24 8.98
N ARG A 34 12.52 7.60 7.85
CA ARG A 34 13.64 6.64 7.75
C ARG A 34 14.46 6.81 6.47
N ASN A 35 15.73 6.41 6.54
CA ASN A 35 16.60 6.23 5.39
C ASN A 35 17.05 4.77 5.34
N GLY A 36 16.97 4.14 4.17
CA GLY A 36 17.13 2.69 4.02
C GLY A 36 15.80 1.94 4.21
N ASP A 37 15.85 0.61 4.14
CA ASP A 37 14.66 -0.24 4.20
C ASP A 37 13.89 -0.10 5.52
N TYR A 38 12.56 -0.16 5.44
CA TYR A 38 11.69 -0.17 6.60
C TYR A 38 10.52 -1.14 6.40
N THR A 39 10.13 -1.81 7.49
CA THR A 39 9.03 -2.76 7.49
C THR A 39 8.09 -2.43 8.63
N VAL A 40 6.81 -2.25 8.32
CA VAL A 40 5.71 -2.21 9.28
C VAL A 40 5.25 -3.65 9.47
N PRO A 41 5.62 -4.34 10.56
CA PRO A 41 5.25 -5.74 10.74
C PRO A 41 3.76 -5.86 11.08
N LYS A 42 3.21 -7.06 10.89
CA LYS A 42 1.82 -7.35 11.24
C LYS A 42 1.56 -7.05 12.73
N GLY A 43 0.40 -6.45 13.03
CA GLY A 43 0.01 -6.07 14.38
C GLY A 43 0.70 -4.80 14.90
N ARG A 44 1.36 -4.05 14.02
CA ARG A 44 1.84 -2.70 14.29
C ARG A 44 1.09 -1.71 13.42
N THR A 45 0.77 -0.58 14.04
CA THR A 45 0.16 0.58 13.41
C THR A 45 1.10 1.77 13.56
N ILE A 46 1.30 2.51 12.48
CA ILE A 46 1.89 3.84 12.50
C ILE A 46 0.72 4.82 12.49
N ASP A 47 0.60 5.62 13.56
CA ASP A 47 -0.48 6.59 13.70
C ASP A 47 -0.09 7.91 13.01
N GLY A 48 0.01 7.89 11.68
CA GLY A 48 0.32 9.03 10.81
C GLY A 48 1.31 8.71 9.68
N ASP A 49 2.11 9.68 9.20
CA ASP A 49 2.79 9.54 7.91
C ASP A 49 4.07 8.68 7.98
N LEU A 50 4.26 7.79 7.01
CA LEU A 50 5.48 7.01 6.82
C LEU A 50 6.29 7.50 5.62
N THR A 51 7.45 8.11 5.86
CA THR A 51 8.38 8.52 4.81
C THR A 51 9.69 7.74 4.87
N VAL A 52 10.06 7.09 3.76
CA VAL A 52 11.31 6.34 3.60
C VAL A 52 12.11 6.84 2.41
N ARG A 53 13.39 7.17 2.63
CA ARG A 53 14.34 7.54 1.58
C ARG A 53 15.31 6.42 1.26
N ASN A 54 15.61 6.22 -0.03
CA ASN A 54 16.64 5.30 -0.52
C ASN A 54 16.53 3.87 0.06
N GLY A 55 15.30 3.38 0.18
CA GLY A 55 15.01 2.07 0.71
C GLY A 55 13.61 1.61 0.35
N ASN A 56 13.36 0.34 0.66
CA ASN A 56 12.11 -0.34 0.39
C ASN A 56 11.18 -0.24 1.60
N ILE A 57 9.89 -0.01 1.34
CA ILE A 57 8.83 -0.05 2.36
C ILE A 57 8.07 -1.36 2.22
N ARG A 58 7.93 -2.11 3.31
CA ARG A 58 7.07 -3.31 3.36
C ARG A 58 6.04 -3.17 4.47
N ILE A 59 4.77 -3.19 4.10
CA ILE A 59 3.65 -2.95 5.03
C ILE A 59 2.89 -4.27 5.17
N TYR A 60 3.01 -4.88 6.34
CA TYR A 60 2.26 -6.06 6.77
C TYR A 60 1.28 -5.76 7.91
N GLY A 61 1.45 -4.61 8.57
CA GLY A 61 0.51 -4.01 9.52
C GLY A 61 -0.18 -2.81 8.87
N GLU A 62 -0.29 -1.71 9.59
CA GLU A 62 -1.18 -0.60 9.26
C GLU A 62 -0.43 0.74 9.29
N VAL A 63 -0.84 1.67 8.45
CA VAL A 63 -0.36 3.05 8.43
C VAL A 63 -1.57 3.96 8.33
N ASP A 64 -1.86 4.69 9.41
CA ASP A 64 -3.01 5.59 9.53
C ASP A 64 -2.65 6.96 8.94
N GLY A 65 -2.15 6.97 7.70
CA GLY A 65 -1.59 8.16 7.09
C GLY A 65 -0.97 7.88 5.72
N ASN A 66 -0.23 8.85 5.21
CA ASN A 66 0.36 8.76 3.88
C ASN A 66 1.70 8.02 3.91
N VAL A 67 1.93 7.21 2.88
CA VAL A 67 3.18 6.49 2.66
C VAL A 67 3.96 7.16 1.53
N ARG A 68 5.21 7.55 1.80
CA ARG A 68 6.08 8.22 0.85
C ARG A 68 7.41 7.51 0.73
N GLN A 69 7.68 6.92 -0.43
CA GLN A 69 8.99 6.40 -0.79
C GLN A 69 9.69 7.40 -1.73
N ILE A 70 10.94 7.74 -1.43
CA ILE A 70 11.71 8.73 -2.21
C ILE A 70 13.09 8.16 -2.57
N GLY A 71 13.46 8.27 -3.85
CA GLY A 71 14.75 7.78 -4.35
C GLY A 71 14.75 6.28 -4.64
N LYS A 72 15.90 5.62 -4.57
CA LYS A 72 15.96 4.19 -4.95
C LYS A 72 15.23 3.32 -3.94
N GLY A 73 14.17 2.62 -4.36
CA GLY A 73 13.41 1.70 -3.52
C GLY A 73 12.02 1.44 -4.07
N TRP A 74 11.18 0.69 -3.36
CA TRP A 74 9.81 0.38 -3.78
C TRP A 74 8.89 0.28 -2.56
N VAL A 75 7.57 0.35 -2.80
CA VAL A 75 6.54 0.17 -1.78
C VAL A 75 5.82 -1.15 -1.99
N PHE A 76 5.67 -1.91 -0.92
CA PHE A 76 4.84 -3.10 -0.86
C PHE A 76 3.77 -2.97 0.20
N VAL A 77 2.51 -3.11 -0.20
CA VAL A 77 1.41 -3.39 0.72
C VAL A 77 1.11 -4.88 0.62
N ALA A 78 1.44 -5.64 1.65
CA ALA A 78 1.16 -7.07 1.70
C ALA A 78 -0.34 -7.31 1.89
N LYS A 79 -0.79 -8.56 1.75
CA LYS A 79 -2.23 -8.89 1.88
C LYS A 79 -2.84 -8.55 3.25
N SER A 80 -2.04 -8.55 4.30
CA SER A 80 -2.47 -8.12 5.63
C SER A 80 -2.19 -6.64 5.91
N GLY A 81 -1.63 -5.94 4.92
CA GLY A 81 -1.23 -4.55 5.03
C GLY A 81 -2.36 -3.62 4.62
N GLU A 82 -2.43 -2.49 5.30
CA GLU A 82 -3.46 -1.46 5.12
C GLU A 82 -2.80 -0.08 5.22
N VAL A 83 -3.30 0.86 4.43
CA VAL A 83 -2.82 2.24 4.35
C VAL A 83 -4.04 3.15 4.23
N ASP A 84 -4.36 3.87 5.29
CA ASP A 84 -5.52 4.77 5.39
C ASP A 84 -5.15 6.16 4.84
N GLY A 85 -4.54 6.17 3.66
CA GLY A 85 -3.97 7.37 3.08
C GLY A 85 -3.39 7.14 1.69
N ASN A 86 -2.69 8.14 1.19
CA ASN A 86 -2.13 8.08 -0.16
C ASN A 86 -0.75 7.40 -0.15
N ILE A 87 -0.43 6.69 -1.23
CA ILE A 87 0.94 6.21 -1.47
C ILE A 87 1.56 7.03 -2.58
N THR A 88 2.73 7.61 -2.29
CA THR A 88 3.58 8.27 -3.29
C THR A 88 4.93 7.56 -3.38
N GLU A 89 5.32 7.15 -4.58
CA GLU A 89 6.67 6.72 -4.91
C GLU A 89 7.26 7.75 -5.89
N SER A 90 8.42 8.29 -5.55
CA SER A 90 9.14 9.26 -6.40
C SER A 90 10.59 8.83 -6.56
N GLY A 91 10.82 7.75 -7.30
CA GLY A 91 12.08 7.03 -7.31
C GLY A 91 12.35 6.20 -8.56
N SER A 92 13.15 5.15 -8.42
CA SER A 92 13.46 4.21 -9.51
C SER A 92 12.93 2.81 -9.25
N GLY A 93 12.03 2.64 -8.27
CA GLY A 93 11.26 1.42 -8.12
C GLY A 93 9.79 1.70 -8.36
N GLY A 94 8.90 1.17 -7.55
CA GLY A 94 7.48 1.27 -7.84
C GLY A 94 6.61 0.81 -6.69
N VAL A 95 5.31 0.71 -6.96
CA VAL A 95 4.31 0.36 -5.96
C VAL A 95 3.70 -0.99 -6.31
N ARG A 96 3.63 -1.88 -5.32
CA ARG A 96 2.90 -3.15 -5.42
C ARG A 96 1.91 -3.27 -4.27
N VAL A 97 0.64 -3.46 -4.61
CA VAL A 97 -0.45 -3.62 -3.64
C VAL A 97 -1.00 -5.03 -3.72
N ALA A 98 -1.11 -5.67 -2.57
CA ALA A 98 -1.76 -6.96 -2.37
C ALA A 98 -2.76 -6.94 -1.20
N GLY A 99 -2.78 -5.86 -0.42
CA GLY A 99 -3.75 -5.54 0.64
C GLY A 99 -4.55 -4.30 0.25
N LYS A 100 -4.84 -3.43 1.20
CA LYS A 100 -5.77 -2.30 1.01
C LYS A 100 -5.05 -0.94 1.02
N VAL A 101 -5.58 0.00 0.24
CA VAL A 101 -5.16 1.40 0.22
C VAL A 101 -6.39 2.28 0.00
N ASP A 102 -6.78 3.03 1.01
CA ASP A 102 -8.00 3.87 0.96
C ASP A 102 -7.78 5.16 0.13
N GLY A 103 -6.52 5.56 -0.05
CA GLY A 103 -6.15 6.76 -0.78
C GLY A 103 -5.73 6.51 -2.23
N ASN A 104 -5.14 7.55 -2.82
CA ASN A 104 -4.63 7.51 -4.18
C ASN A 104 -3.23 6.88 -4.22
N LEU A 105 -2.91 6.26 -5.36
CA LEU A 105 -1.55 5.83 -5.70
C LEU A 105 -0.95 6.77 -6.74
N SER A 106 0.24 7.29 -6.44
CA SER A 106 1.00 8.18 -7.32
C SER A 106 2.43 7.67 -7.46
N GLU A 107 2.77 7.14 -8.61
CA GLU A 107 4.16 6.85 -9.00
C GLU A 107 4.60 7.95 -9.98
N SER A 108 5.71 8.61 -9.64
CA SER A 108 6.34 9.62 -10.50
C SER A 108 7.82 9.32 -10.71
N GLY A 109 8.16 8.04 -10.66
CA GLY A 109 9.48 7.46 -10.78
C GLY A 109 9.71 6.90 -12.17
N SER A 110 10.44 5.79 -12.30
CA SER A 110 10.61 5.10 -13.58
C SER A 110 10.29 3.61 -13.47
N GLY A 111 9.48 3.22 -12.49
CA GLY A 111 9.10 1.83 -12.33
C GLY A 111 7.66 1.60 -12.69
N ARG A 112 6.86 1.13 -11.74
CA ARG A 112 5.56 0.54 -12.08
C ARG A 112 4.60 0.55 -10.92
N VAL A 113 3.32 0.56 -11.25
CA VAL A 113 2.24 0.28 -10.30
C VAL A 113 1.66 -1.10 -10.61
N LEU A 114 1.57 -1.93 -9.57
CA LEU A 114 1.07 -3.30 -9.66
C LEU A 114 0.01 -3.57 -8.60
N ILE A 115 -1.24 -3.74 -9.02
CA ILE A 115 -2.32 -4.17 -8.13
C ILE A 115 -2.52 -5.67 -8.34
N ASN A 116 -2.16 -6.47 -7.35
CA ASN A 116 -2.37 -7.92 -7.40
C ASN A 116 -3.87 -8.25 -7.26
N ARG A 117 -4.24 -9.52 -7.49
CA ARG A 117 -5.64 -10.01 -7.41
C ARG A 117 -6.37 -9.75 -6.09
N SER A 118 -5.66 -9.55 -5.00
CA SER A 118 -6.25 -9.22 -3.68
C SER A 118 -5.96 -7.79 -3.26
N GLY A 119 -5.36 -7.00 -4.14
CA GLY A 119 -5.09 -5.60 -3.89
C GLY A 119 -6.35 -4.80 -4.17
N GLU A 120 -6.68 -3.91 -3.25
CA GLU A 120 -7.82 -3.00 -3.31
C GLU A 120 -7.27 -1.57 -3.18
N VAL A 121 -7.78 -0.66 -4.02
CA VAL A 121 -7.42 0.76 -4.01
C VAL A 121 -8.68 1.61 -4.21
N ASP A 122 -9.15 2.26 -3.16
CA ASP A 122 -10.37 3.07 -3.21
C ASP A 122 -10.15 4.36 -4.01
N GLY A 123 -8.91 4.85 -4.06
CA GLY A 123 -8.53 6.07 -4.75
C GLY A 123 -8.17 5.89 -6.24
N ASN A 124 -7.66 6.97 -6.82
CA ASN A 124 -7.15 6.97 -8.19
C ASN A 124 -5.72 6.43 -8.23
N ILE A 125 -5.37 5.82 -9.36
CA ILE A 125 -4.00 5.40 -9.68
C ILE A 125 -3.44 6.29 -10.78
N THR A 126 -2.27 6.87 -10.56
CA THR A 126 -1.52 7.62 -11.58
C THR A 126 -0.05 7.20 -11.60
N GLU A 127 0.41 6.70 -12.74
CA GLU A 127 1.84 6.58 -13.07
C GLU A 127 2.14 7.67 -14.11
N ARG A 128 3.26 8.40 -13.94
CA ARG A 128 3.55 9.61 -14.73
C ARG A 128 4.68 9.51 -15.75
N ASN A 129 5.43 8.42 -15.80
CA ASN A 129 6.75 8.38 -16.42
C ASN A 129 6.98 7.09 -17.21
N ALA A 130 8.23 6.78 -17.51
CA ALA A 130 8.58 5.54 -18.20
C ALA A 130 8.35 4.35 -17.25
N GLY A 131 7.19 3.73 -17.37
CA GLY A 131 6.77 2.67 -16.46
C GLY A 131 5.67 1.77 -17.00
N TYR A 132 4.85 1.23 -16.11
CA TYR A 132 3.55 0.69 -16.49
C TYR A 132 2.63 0.55 -15.29
N VAL A 133 1.33 0.58 -15.57
CA VAL A 133 0.29 0.21 -14.62
C VAL A 133 -0.26 -1.16 -15.02
N ARG A 134 -0.33 -2.08 -14.06
CA ARG A 134 -0.97 -3.39 -14.27
C ARG A 134 -1.86 -3.78 -13.10
N ILE A 135 -3.11 -4.09 -13.41
CA ILE A 135 -4.15 -4.31 -12.42
C ILE A 135 -4.72 -5.71 -12.61
N TRP A 136 -4.78 -6.46 -11.51
CA TRP A 136 -5.52 -7.71 -11.38
C TRP A 136 -6.60 -7.67 -10.29
N GLY A 137 -6.53 -6.70 -9.38
CA GLY A 137 -7.48 -6.53 -8.28
C GLY A 137 -8.42 -5.37 -8.55
N GLU A 138 -8.87 -4.74 -7.48
CA GLU A 138 -9.96 -3.75 -7.47
C GLU A 138 -9.41 -2.33 -7.40
N VAL A 139 -10.05 -1.41 -8.14
CA VAL A 139 -9.77 0.02 -8.09
C VAL A 139 -11.07 0.82 -8.25
N ASP A 140 -11.55 1.47 -7.19
CA ASP A 140 -12.79 2.26 -7.25
C ASP A 140 -12.59 3.56 -8.04
N GLY A 141 -11.35 4.08 -8.04
CA GLY A 141 -11.00 5.31 -8.74
C GLY A 141 -10.66 5.15 -10.22
N ASN A 142 -10.19 6.26 -10.81
CA ASN A 142 -9.67 6.26 -12.17
C ASN A 142 -8.24 5.72 -12.22
N VAL A 143 -7.89 5.09 -13.32
CA VAL A 143 -6.54 4.59 -13.58
C VAL A 143 -5.95 5.35 -14.75
N ARG A 144 -4.80 5.98 -14.52
CA ARG A 144 -4.09 6.75 -15.54
C ARG A 144 -2.63 6.37 -15.63
N GLU A 145 -2.16 6.16 -16.85
CA GLU A 145 -0.76 6.11 -17.21
C GLU A 145 -0.52 7.31 -18.15
N THR A 146 0.36 8.22 -17.73
CA THR A 146 0.66 9.46 -18.48
C THR A 146 2.09 9.52 -18.99
N GLY A 147 2.82 8.42 -19.06
CA GLY A 147 4.21 8.37 -19.48
C GLY A 147 4.45 7.42 -20.66
N ASP A 148 5.72 7.10 -20.92
CA ASP A 148 6.12 6.30 -22.08
C ASP A 148 6.08 4.78 -21.79
N GLY A 149 4.99 4.31 -21.17
CA GLY A 149 4.85 2.97 -20.65
C GLY A 149 3.74 2.13 -21.29
N TYR A 150 2.93 1.48 -20.47
CA TYR A 150 1.70 0.83 -20.92
C TYR A 150 0.74 0.62 -19.76
N LEU A 151 -0.55 0.47 -20.08
CA LEU A 151 -1.59 0.19 -19.11
C LEU A 151 -2.18 -1.18 -19.41
N SER A 152 -2.19 -2.09 -18.43
CA SER A 152 -2.74 -3.44 -18.60
C SER A 152 -3.80 -3.76 -17.55
N ILE A 153 -5.04 -3.86 -18.01
CA ILE A 153 -6.20 -4.29 -17.22
C ILE A 153 -6.35 -5.81 -17.42
N ARG A 154 -6.14 -6.61 -16.38
CA ARG A 154 -6.11 -8.07 -16.49
C ARG A 154 -7.50 -8.66 -16.27
N ALA A 155 -7.68 -9.92 -16.68
CA ALA A 155 -8.96 -10.62 -16.71
C ALA A 155 -9.71 -10.75 -15.37
N THR A 156 -9.16 -10.28 -14.25
CA THR A 156 -9.81 -10.27 -12.93
C THR A 156 -9.86 -8.89 -12.32
N ALA A 157 -9.44 -7.86 -13.06
CA ALA A 157 -9.49 -6.51 -12.58
C ALA A 157 -10.93 -6.01 -12.62
N GLU A 158 -11.32 -5.29 -11.58
CA GLU A 158 -12.58 -4.58 -11.46
C GLU A 158 -12.22 -3.11 -11.23
N ILE A 159 -12.73 -2.22 -12.07
CA ILE A 159 -12.40 -0.79 -12.04
C ILE A 159 -13.68 0.03 -12.21
N ASP A 160 -14.10 0.74 -11.17
CA ASP A 160 -15.33 1.56 -11.23
C ASP A 160 -15.10 2.85 -12.04
N GLY A 161 -13.87 3.36 -12.03
CA GLY A 161 -13.50 4.58 -12.72
C GLY A 161 -13.16 4.43 -14.20
N ASN A 162 -12.67 5.53 -14.78
CA ASN A 162 -12.16 5.54 -16.15
C ASN A 162 -10.72 5.02 -16.20
N VAL A 163 -10.38 4.38 -17.32
CA VAL A 163 -9.02 3.94 -17.60
C VAL A 163 -8.46 4.71 -18.79
N ARG A 164 -7.31 5.35 -18.60
CA ARG A 164 -6.67 6.17 -19.63
C ARG A 164 -5.17 5.94 -19.75
N GLU A 165 -4.72 5.72 -20.97
CA GLU A 165 -3.30 5.77 -21.37
C GLU A 165 -3.14 6.98 -22.32
N GLU A 166 -2.18 7.86 -22.04
CA GLU A 166 -2.09 9.20 -22.65
C GLU A 166 -0.89 9.40 -23.59
N ASN A 167 0.15 8.58 -23.48
CA ASN A 167 1.43 8.80 -24.15
C ASN A 167 1.85 7.56 -24.95
N ARG A 168 3.16 7.28 -25.06
CA ARG A 168 3.62 6.13 -25.83
C ARG A 168 3.35 4.87 -25.02
N GLY A 169 2.40 4.08 -25.46
CA GLY A 169 2.15 2.80 -24.85
C GLY A 169 1.05 2.05 -25.56
N ASN A 170 0.72 0.87 -25.04
CA ASN A 170 -0.51 0.22 -25.43
C ASN A 170 -1.41 0.11 -24.20
N LEU A 171 -2.72 0.27 -24.40
CA LEU A 171 -3.70 -0.10 -23.40
C LEU A 171 -4.15 -1.54 -23.68
N TYR A 172 -3.72 -2.48 -22.86
CA TYR A 172 -4.14 -3.88 -22.95
C TYR A 172 -5.37 -4.15 -22.08
N TYR A 173 -6.48 -4.48 -22.71
CA TYR A 173 -7.73 -4.86 -22.05
C TYR A 173 -7.97 -6.36 -22.24
N TYR A 174 -7.86 -7.14 -21.17
CA TYR A 174 -8.07 -8.58 -21.21
C TYR A 174 -9.53 -8.94 -20.97
N ARG A 175 -10.07 -9.86 -21.78
CA ARG A 175 -11.41 -10.42 -21.59
C ARG A 175 -11.59 -10.94 -20.17
N GLY A 176 -12.70 -10.54 -19.54
CA GLY A 176 -13.03 -10.90 -18.16
C GLY A 176 -12.74 -9.78 -17.15
N ALA A 177 -11.95 -8.77 -17.53
CA ALA A 177 -11.89 -7.53 -16.77
C ALA A 177 -13.25 -6.83 -16.80
N ASP A 178 -13.60 -6.18 -15.69
CA ASP A 178 -14.75 -5.29 -15.60
C ASP A 178 -14.29 -3.84 -15.42
N VAL A 179 -14.88 -2.94 -16.20
CA VAL A 179 -14.58 -1.51 -16.15
C VAL A 179 -15.87 -0.75 -16.40
N ASP A 180 -16.39 -0.08 -15.37
CA ASP A 180 -17.63 0.68 -15.45
C ASP A 180 -17.45 1.97 -16.25
N GLY A 181 -16.27 2.59 -16.10
CA GLY A 181 -15.92 3.81 -16.80
C GLY A 181 -15.50 3.62 -18.26
N SER A 182 -15.04 4.72 -18.87
CA SER A 182 -14.52 4.68 -20.23
C SER A 182 -13.08 4.18 -20.29
N ILE A 183 -12.75 3.40 -21.33
CA ILE A 183 -11.39 2.93 -21.62
C ILE A 183 -10.85 3.69 -22.83
N ARG A 184 -9.82 4.53 -22.63
CA ARG A 184 -9.25 5.39 -23.67
C ARG A 184 -7.73 5.25 -23.76
N GLU A 185 -7.25 5.08 -24.99
CA GLU A 185 -5.84 5.28 -25.34
C GLU A 185 -5.81 6.54 -26.23
N SER A 186 -4.96 7.51 -25.91
CA SER A 186 -4.97 8.84 -26.53
C SER A 186 -3.62 9.35 -27.02
N GLY A 187 -2.56 8.57 -26.83
CA GLY A 187 -1.22 8.85 -27.30
C GLY A 187 -0.90 8.11 -28.61
N PRO A 188 0.39 8.04 -28.99
CA PRO A 188 0.87 7.29 -30.15
C PRO A 188 0.84 5.75 -29.95
N GLY A 189 -0.21 5.26 -29.32
CA GLY A 189 -0.39 3.89 -28.90
C GLY A 189 -1.49 3.13 -29.61
N SER A 190 -1.94 2.06 -28.99
CA SER A 190 -3.20 1.40 -29.36
C SER A 190 -3.85 0.73 -28.16
N ARG A 191 -5.18 0.80 -28.14
CA ARG A 191 -5.99 -0.11 -27.32
C ARG A 191 -6.02 -1.50 -27.95
N ILE A 192 -5.52 -2.50 -27.22
CA ILE A 192 -5.45 -3.89 -27.63
C ILE A 192 -6.36 -4.74 -26.73
N ASN A 193 -7.41 -5.31 -27.32
CA ASN A 193 -8.25 -6.28 -26.63
C ASN A 193 -7.60 -7.69 -26.72
N ARG A 194 -7.52 -8.40 -25.60
CA ARG A 194 -6.86 -9.71 -25.47
C ARG A 194 -7.81 -10.78 -24.94
#